data_AF-A0A090XCA7-F1
#
_entry.id   AF-A0A090XCA7-F1
#
_cell.length_a   1.000
_cell.length_b   1.000
_cell.length_c   1.000
_cell.angle_alpha   90.00
_cell.angle_beta   90.00
_cell.angle_gamma   90.00
#
_symmetry.space_group_name_H-M   'P 1'
#
loop_
_entity.id
_entity.type
_entity.pdbx_description
1 polymer ?
#
loop_
_entity_poly.entity_id
_entity_poly.type
_entity_poly.pdbx_seq_one_letter_code
_entity_poly.pdbx_strand_id
1 'polypeptide(L)'
;EDDPAYKEYQNVEKMIKQQPTLYMRYRTYNTSKNYGCLYIRFGAKSGFTYPATTLGYKMPNKEYAETKEVTVTVKTTPYPKLTEGSATRTDPNTLIYEKVSEDESQGNTQHDYQLIYADSSKCAVMRDSQKDGGYGCEMFVSDPSSQPSQTCETL
;
A
#
# COMPACT_ATOMS: atom_id res chain seq x y z
N GLU A 1 -2.12 11.57 10.51
CA GLU A 1 -2.67 10.32 9.93
C GLU A 1 -4.16 10.18 10.16
N ASP A 2 -4.68 10.58 11.32
CA ASP A 2 -6.12 10.55 11.61
C ASP A 2 -6.78 11.94 11.57
N ASP A 3 -6.31 12.82 10.68
CA ASP A 3 -6.85 14.17 10.59
C ASP A 3 -8.30 14.13 10.03
N PRO A 4 -9.30 14.68 10.76
CA PRO A 4 -10.69 14.81 10.32
C PRO A 4 -10.86 15.33 8.89
N ALA A 5 -10.03 16.28 8.45
CA ALA A 5 -10.13 16.92 7.15
C ALA A 5 -9.86 15.97 5.99
N TYR A 6 -9.08 14.91 6.21
CA TYR A 6 -8.69 13.96 5.15
C TYR A 6 -9.51 12.67 5.14
N LYS A 7 -10.57 12.56 5.97
CA LYS A 7 -11.38 11.34 6.12
C LYS A 7 -11.78 10.71 4.78
N GLU A 8 -12.26 11.52 3.85
CA GLU A 8 -12.80 11.05 2.56
C GLU A 8 -11.71 10.52 1.59
N TYR A 9 -10.45 10.83 1.88
CA TYR A 9 -9.26 10.43 1.13
C TYR A 9 -8.54 9.24 1.77
N GLN A 10 -9.04 8.73 2.89
CA GLN A 10 -8.38 7.69 3.69
C GLN A 10 -9.13 6.35 3.65
N ASN A 11 -10.04 6.17 2.69
CA ASN A 11 -10.78 4.94 2.49
C ASN A 11 -10.05 4.03 1.48
N VAL A 12 -9.42 2.94 1.97
CA VAL A 12 -8.65 2.03 1.10
C VAL A 12 -9.51 1.27 0.10
N GLU A 13 -10.76 0.99 0.43
CA GLU A 13 -11.69 0.30 -0.49
C GLU A 13 -12.06 1.18 -1.67
N LYS A 14 -12.31 2.47 -1.40
CA LYS A 14 -12.55 3.46 -2.44
C LYS A 14 -11.30 3.63 -3.32
N MET A 15 -10.12 3.71 -2.70
CA MET A 15 -8.85 3.78 -3.41
C MET A 15 -8.67 2.57 -4.34
N ILE A 16 -8.80 1.33 -3.85
CA ILE A 16 -8.64 0.11 -4.66
C ILE A 16 -9.63 0.08 -5.82
N LYS A 17 -10.89 0.46 -5.58
CA LYS A 17 -11.92 0.48 -6.64
C LYS A 17 -11.58 1.45 -7.77
N GLN A 18 -10.97 2.59 -7.44
CA GLN A 18 -10.62 3.61 -8.44
C GLN A 18 -9.21 3.43 -9.02
N GLN A 19 -8.33 2.76 -8.29
CA GLN A 19 -6.93 2.51 -8.62
C GLN A 19 -6.62 1.01 -8.39
N PRO A 20 -7.11 0.11 -9.26
CA PRO A 20 -6.94 -1.33 -9.09
C PRO A 20 -5.49 -1.79 -9.24
N THR A 21 -4.65 -0.96 -9.84
CA THR A 21 -3.20 -1.14 -9.88
C THR A 21 -2.51 0.12 -9.38
N LEU A 22 -1.48 -0.06 -8.55
CA LEU A 22 -0.68 0.99 -7.97
C LEU A 22 0.79 0.74 -8.29
N TYR A 23 1.49 1.75 -8.80
CA TYR A 23 2.91 1.72 -9.12
C TYR A 23 3.68 2.60 -8.15
N MET A 24 4.67 2.03 -7.46
CA MET A 24 5.47 2.77 -6.50
C MET A 24 6.33 3.80 -7.23
N ARG A 25 6.24 5.05 -6.80
CA ARG A 25 6.99 6.17 -7.34
C ARG A 25 8.07 6.66 -6.38
N TYR A 26 7.72 6.82 -5.11
CA TYR A 26 8.64 7.26 -4.07
C TYR A 26 8.48 6.41 -2.80
N ARG A 27 9.55 6.36 -2.02
CA ARG A 27 9.56 5.88 -0.64
C ARG A 27 10.63 6.62 0.16
N THR A 28 10.45 6.71 1.47
CA THR A 28 11.40 7.44 2.35
C THR A 28 12.55 6.59 2.87
N TYR A 29 12.48 5.27 2.69
CA TYR A 29 13.41 4.33 3.27
C TYR A 29 14.14 3.48 2.22
N ASN A 30 15.27 2.90 2.63
CA ASN A 30 16.07 2.02 1.77
C ASN A 30 15.70 0.54 1.97
N THR A 31 15.78 -0.25 0.89
CA THR A 31 15.63 -1.71 0.93
C THR A 31 16.96 -2.39 0.67
N SER A 32 17.22 -3.51 1.34
CA SER A 32 18.49 -4.25 1.21
C SER A 32 18.83 -4.74 -0.21
N LYS A 33 17.84 -4.96 -1.07
CA LYS A 33 18.05 -5.53 -2.43
C LYS A 33 17.76 -4.56 -3.59
N ASN A 34 17.62 -3.26 -3.33
CA ASN A 34 17.34 -2.23 -4.35
C ASN A 34 16.25 -2.63 -5.36
N TYR A 35 15.12 -3.13 -4.86
CA TYR A 35 13.98 -3.47 -5.71
C TYR A 35 13.51 -2.23 -6.48
N GLY A 36 13.29 -2.38 -7.78
CA GLY A 36 12.76 -1.34 -8.66
C GLY A 36 11.41 -1.70 -9.24
N CYS A 37 10.71 -0.73 -9.83
CA CYS A 37 9.45 -0.92 -10.55
C CYS A 37 8.40 -1.72 -9.75
N LEU A 38 8.24 -1.42 -8.46
CA LEU A 38 7.26 -2.11 -7.62
C LEU A 38 5.84 -1.73 -8.04
N TYR A 39 4.95 -2.71 -8.10
CA TYR A 39 3.53 -2.47 -8.27
C TYR A 39 2.68 -3.46 -7.47
N ILE A 40 1.46 -3.04 -7.19
CA ILE A 40 0.41 -3.82 -6.55
C ILE A 40 -0.75 -3.87 -7.52
N ARG A 41 -1.23 -5.05 -7.85
CA ARG A 41 -2.46 -5.25 -8.62
C ARG A 41 -3.45 -6.01 -7.75
N PHE A 42 -4.49 -5.32 -7.29
CA PHE A 42 -5.49 -5.90 -6.41
C PHE A 42 -6.36 -6.92 -7.17
N GLY A 43 -6.60 -8.06 -6.53
CA GLY A 43 -7.47 -9.11 -7.06
C GLY A 43 -8.96 -8.77 -6.92
N ALA A 44 -9.82 -9.75 -7.19
CA ALA A 44 -11.24 -9.62 -6.88
C ALA A 44 -11.46 -9.61 -5.35
N LYS A 45 -12.39 -8.77 -4.89
CA LYS A 45 -12.76 -8.70 -3.48
C LYS A 45 -13.60 -9.92 -3.06
N SER A 46 -13.32 -10.46 -1.88
CA SER A 46 -14.09 -11.50 -1.19
C SER A 46 -14.24 -11.15 0.29
N GLY A 47 -15.41 -10.64 0.69
CA GLY A 47 -15.60 -10.13 2.05
C GLY A 47 -14.73 -8.89 2.31
N PHE A 48 -13.85 -8.94 3.32
CA PHE A 48 -12.89 -7.88 3.63
C PHE A 48 -11.48 -8.16 3.09
N THR A 49 -11.34 -9.10 2.17
CA THR A 49 -10.04 -9.52 1.64
C THR A 49 -9.99 -9.50 0.12
N TYR A 50 -8.77 -9.45 -0.38
CA TYR A 50 -8.35 -9.50 -1.78
C TYR A 50 -7.37 -10.67 -1.93
N PRO A 51 -7.86 -11.92 -2.03
CA PRO A 51 -7.06 -13.14 -1.89
C PRO A 51 -6.07 -13.40 -3.03
N ALA A 52 -6.25 -12.73 -4.17
CA ALA A 52 -5.42 -12.89 -5.37
C ALA A 52 -4.76 -11.56 -5.77
N THR A 53 -4.19 -10.84 -4.80
CA THR A 53 -3.45 -9.61 -5.07
C THR A 53 -2.05 -9.95 -5.57
N THR A 54 -1.65 -9.40 -6.71
CA THR A 54 -0.28 -9.57 -7.24
C THR A 54 0.61 -8.42 -6.77
N LEU A 55 1.75 -8.73 -6.17
CA LEU A 55 2.84 -7.77 -6.02
C LEU A 55 3.90 -8.09 -7.07
N GLY A 56 4.34 -7.09 -7.82
CA GLY A 56 5.40 -7.26 -8.81
C GLY A 56 6.55 -6.32 -8.54
N TYR A 57 7.77 -6.77 -8.79
CA TYR A 57 8.98 -5.96 -8.62
C TYR A 57 10.10 -6.46 -9.51
N LYS A 58 11.02 -5.55 -9.88
CA LYS A 58 12.27 -5.90 -10.54
C LYS A 58 13.38 -6.03 -9.52
N MET A 59 14.07 -7.17 -9.55
CA MET A 59 15.26 -7.39 -8.75
C MET A 59 16.48 -7.18 -9.67
N PRO A 60 17.39 -6.26 -9.35
CA PRO A 60 18.63 -6.14 -10.10
C PRO A 60 19.46 -7.41 -9.86
N ASN A 61 19.64 -8.24 -10.88
CA ASN A 61 20.64 -9.31 -10.88
C ASN A 61 21.89 -8.83 -11.67
N LYS A 62 23.00 -9.58 -11.58
CA LYS A 62 24.30 -9.14 -12.10
C LYS A 62 24.34 -8.98 -13.64
N GLU A 63 23.36 -9.49 -14.38
CA GLU A 63 23.38 -9.49 -15.85
C GLU A 63 22.09 -8.93 -16.50
N TYR A 64 20.94 -8.96 -15.82
CA TYR A 64 19.65 -8.44 -16.29
C TYR A 64 18.69 -8.09 -15.12
N ALA A 65 17.67 -7.28 -15.37
CA ALA A 65 16.62 -7.05 -14.38
C ALA A 65 15.54 -8.13 -14.54
N GLU A 66 15.43 -9.03 -13.55
CA GLU A 66 14.37 -10.05 -13.52
C GLU A 66 13.12 -9.45 -12.86
N THR A 67 11.97 -9.57 -13.52
CA THR A 67 10.67 -9.25 -12.92
C THR A 67 10.17 -10.46 -12.15
N LYS A 68 9.85 -10.27 -10.87
CA LYS A 68 9.19 -11.26 -10.03
C LYS A 68 7.77 -10.81 -9.71
N GLU A 69 6.85 -11.77 -9.72
CA GLU A 69 5.46 -11.58 -9.31
C GLU A 69 5.11 -12.58 -8.23
N VAL A 70 4.34 -12.13 -7.25
CA VAL A 70 4.01 -12.89 -6.05
C VAL A 70 2.55 -12.65 -5.74
N THR A 71 1.81 -13.71 -5.40
CA THR A 71 0.38 -13.59 -5.08
C THR A 71 0.21 -13.61 -3.58
N VAL A 72 -0.54 -12.65 -3.04
CA VAL A 72 -0.79 -12.48 -1.61
C VAL A 72 -2.26 -12.22 -1.35
N THR A 73 -2.69 -12.48 -0.11
CA THR A 73 -3.98 -12.03 0.38
C THR A 73 -3.81 -10.68 1.03
N VAL A 74 -4.60 -9.68 0.62
CA VAL A 74 -4.65 -8.38 1.30
C VAL A 74 -5.97 -8.25 2.02
N LYS A 75 -5.94 -7.98 3.32
CA LYS A 75 -7.12 -7.68 4.14
C LYS A 75 -7.23 -6.18 4.38
N THR A 76 -8.44 -5.64 4.35
CA THR A 76 -8.69 -4.24 4.72
C THR A 76 -9.25 -4.15 6.12
N THR A 77 -8.75 -3.25 6.95
CA THR A 77 -9.30 -3.01 8.29
C THR A 77 -9.58 -1.53 8.57
N PRO A 78 -10.59 -1.23 9.41
CA PRO A 78 -10.80 0.10 9.98
C PRO A 78 -9.60 0.63 10.79
N TYR A 79 -9.66 1.90 11.15
CA TYR A 79 -8.64 2.60 11.93
C TYR A 79 -8.24 1.81 13.18
N PRO A 80 -6.94 1.49 13.36
CA PRO A 80 -6.44 0.89 14.57
C PRO A 80 -6.31 1.97 15.64
N LYS A 81 -7.43 2.41 16.22
CA LYS A 81 -7.63 3.06 17.53
C LYS A 81 -8.73 4.13 17.46
N LEU A 82 -9.72 4.01 18.34
CA LEU A 82 -10.50 5.14 18.82
C LEU A 82 -9.60 5.93 19.78
N THR A 83 -9.27 7.17 19.45
CA THR A 83 -8.83 8.13 20.47
C THR A 83 -10.08 8.59 21.21
N GLU A 84 -10.06 8.64 22.54
CA GLU A 84 -11.20 9.14 23.32
C GLU A 84 -11.63 10.52 22.79
N GLY A 85 -12.88 10.61 22.32
CA GLY A 85 -13.46 11.85 21.78
C GLY A 85 -13.41 12.02 20.26
N SER A 86 -12.78 11.11 19.49
CA SER A 86 -12.82 11.17 18.03
C SER A 86 -14.07 10.49 17.45
N ALA A 87 -14.63 11.06 16.37
CA ALA A 87 -15.77 10.48 15.68
C ALA A 87 -15.46 9.05 15.22
N THR A 88 -16.39 8.12 15.43
CA THR A 88 -16.22 6.72 15.01
C THR A 88 -15.98 6.63 13.50
N ARG A 89 -14.74 6.31 13.11
CA ARG A 89 -14.36 6.07 11.72
C ARG A 89 -14.50 4.58 11.42
N THR A 90 -15.57 4.22 10.71
CA THR A 90 -15.87 2.83 10.36
C THR A 90 -15.26 2.39 9.04
N ASP A 91 -14.89 3.34 8.17
CA ASP A 91 -14.30 3.05 6.87
C ASP A 91 -12.90 2.45 7.04
N PRO A 92 -12.54 1.43 6.23
CA PRO A 92 -11.22 0.85 6.27
C PRO A 92 -10.19 1.84 5.73
N ASN A 93 -9.07 1.95 6.44
CA ASN A 93 -7.94 2.79 6.06
C ASN A 93 -6.61 2.02 6.03
N THR A 94 -6.60 0.75 6.43
CA THR A 94 -5.38 -0.04 6.57
C THR A 94 -5.44 -1.25 5.65
N LEU A 95 -4.35 -1.50 4.93
CA LEU A 95 -4.09 -2.73 4.18
C LEU A 95 -3.19 -3.63 5.02
N ILE A 96 -3.62 -4.86 5.25
CA ILE A 96 -2.86 -5.89 5.94
C ILE A 96 -2.49 -6.95 4.91
N TYR A 97 -1.20 -7.10 4.64
CA TYR A 97 -0.68 -8.09 3.71
C TYR A 97 -0.45 -9.39 4.49
N GLU A 98 -1.33 -10.36 4.24
CA GLU A 98 -1.18 -11.74 4.68
C GLU A 98 -0.38 -12.46 3.59
N LYS A 99 0.90 -12.72 3.85
CA LYS A 99 1.77 -13.36 2.85
C LYS A 99 1.24 -14.76 2.53
N VAL A 100 0.98 -15.01 1.25
CA VAL A 100 0.83 -16.36 0.71
C VAL A 100 2.19 -16.72 0.12
N SER A 101 2.78 -17.79 0.65
CA SER A 101 4.10 -18.36 0.33
C SER A 101 4.73 -17.93 -1.01
N GLU A 102 5.86 -17.23 -0.96
CA GLU A 102 6.77 -17.12 -2.12
C GLU A 102 7.78 -18.28 -2.15
N ASP A 103 8.17 -18.75 -0.97
CA ASP A 103 8.99 -19.91 -0.68
C ASP A 103 8.80 -20.12 0.83
N GLU A 104 8.44 -21.33 1.28
CA GLU A 104 7.96 -21.70 2.64
C GLU A 104 8.91 -21.39 3.83
N SER A 105 9.92 -20.54 3.66
CA SER A 105 11.03 -20.32 4.59
C SER A 105 11.10 -18.93 5.23
N GLN A 106 10.16 -18.02 4.97
CA GLN A 106 10.12 -16.71 5.64
C GLN A 106 8.95 -16.63 6.61
N GLY A 107 9.27 -16.48 7.89
CA GLY A 107 8.32 -16.45 9.00
C GLY A 107 7.17 -15.46 8.80
N ASN A 108 6.00 -15.85 9.29
CA ASN A 108 4.73 -15.12 9.26
C ASN A 108 4.85 -13.72 9.86
N THR A 109 5.34 -12.76 9.08
CA THR A 109 5.36 -11.35 9.48
C THR A 109 4.26 -10.65 8.70
N GLN A 110 3.15 -10.39 9.38
CA GLN A 110 2.07 -9.54 8.87
C GLN A 110 2.65 -8.15 8.58
N HIS A 111 2.29 -7.53 7.44
CA HIS A 111 2.71 -6.18 7.09
C HIS A 111 1.51 -5.24 6.93
N ASP A 112 1.50 -4.15 7.69
CA ASP A 112 0.39 -3.22 7.78
C ASP A 112 0.76 -1.89 7.09
N TYR A 113 -0.09 -1.45 6.17
CA TYR A 113 0.05 -0.19 5.46
C TYR A 113 -1.15 0.69 5.70
N GLN A 114 -0.94 1.83 6.34
CA GLN A 114 -2.02 2.78 6.64
C GLN A 114 -2.12 3.83 5.53
N LEU A 115 -3.30 4.02 4.98
CA LEU A 115 -3.54 5.04 3.97
C LEU A 115 -3.55 6.43 4.63
N ILE A 116 -2.56 7.25 4.27
CA ILE A 116 -2.48 8.65 4.68
C ILE A 116 -3.41 9.49 3.82
N TYR A 117 -3.39 9.27 2.50
CA TYR A 117 -4.16 10.04 1.52
C TYR A 117 -4.24 9.32 0.17
N ALA A 118 -5.39 9.38 -0.49
CA ALA A 118 -5.56 8.96 -1.88
C ALA A 118 -6.28 10.05 -2.67
N ASP A 119 -5.62 10.57 -3.71
CA ASP A 119 -6.31 11.29 -4.78
C ASP A 119 -6.94 10.24 -5.69
N SER A 120 -8.27 10.27 -5.73
CA SER A 120 -9.18 9.21 -6.20
C SER A 120 -8.72 8.46 -7.45
N SER A 121 -8.04 9.10 -8.40
CA SER A 121 -7.60 8.44 -9.63
C SER A 121 -6.13 8.62 -9.98
N LYS A 122 -5.34 9.27 -9.12
CA LYS A 122 -3.96 9.68 -9.48
C LYS A 122 -2.90 9.01 -8.63
N CYS A 123 -3.06 9.08 -7.32
CA CYS A 123 -2.01 8.68 -6.39
C CYS A 123 -2.56 8.27 -5.03
N ALA A 124 -1.72 7.54 -4.30
CA ALA A 124 -1.94 7.15 -2.92
C ALA A 124 -0.64 7.27 -2.13
N VAL A 125 -0.75 7.75 -0.90
CA VAL A 125 0.36 7.84 0.05
C VAL A 125 0.03 6.93 1.23
N MET A 126 0.89 5.95 1.49
CA MET A 126 0.73 4.97 2.55
C MET A 126 1.90 5.02 3.53
N ARG A 127 1.62 4.80 4.81
CA ARG A 127 2.62 4.55 5.84
C ARG A 127 2.93 3.07 5.89
N ASP A 128 4.21 2.72 5.82
CA ASP A 128 4.73 1.42 6.25
C ASP A 128 5.16 1.53 7.71
N SER A 129 4.32 1.03 8.62
CA SER A 129 4.55 1.14 10.06
C SER A 129 5.73 0.30 10.57
N GLN A 130 6.37 -0.50 9.72
CA GLN A 130 7.52 -1.33 10.10
C GLN A 130 8.86 -0.76 9.63
N LYS A 131 8.84 0.37 8.92
CA LYS A 131 10.03 1.04 8.40
C LYS A 131 10.26 2.37 9.10
N ASP A 132 11.53 2.79 9.13
CA ASP A 132 11.99 4.05 9.74
C ASP A 132 11.39 4.32 11.14
N GLY A 133 11.35 3.30 12.01
CA GLY A 133 10.78 3.44 13.36
C GLY A 133 9.27 3.74 13.39
N GLY A 134 8.54 3.36 12.34
CA GLY A 134 7.10 3.60 12.17
C GLY A 134 6.76 4.78 11.27
N TYR A 135 7.77 5.47 10.71
CA TYR A 135 7.59 6.67 9.90
C TYR A 135 7.87 6.47 8.41
N GLY A 136 8.12 5.25 7.94
CA GLY A 136 8.37 5.01 6.52
C GLY A 136 7.14 5.31 5.67
N CYS A 137 7.28 6.14 4.63
CA CYS A 137 6.19 6.44 3.69
C CYS A 137 6.48 5.90 2.30
N GLU A 138 5.41 5.56 1.58
CA GLU A 138 5.42 5.15 0.19
C GLU A 138 4.37 5.93 -0.59
N MET A 139 4.74 6.41 -1.77
CA MET A 139 3.83 7.06 -2.70
C MET A 139 3.67 6.20 -3.95
N PHE A 140 2.42 5.98 -4.32
CA PHE A 140 2.01 5.22 -5.49
C PHE A 140 1.24 6.10 -6.47
N VAL A 141 1.27 5.72 -7.75
CA VAL A 141 0.45 6.29 -8.82
C VAL A 141 -0.37 5.19 -9.50
N SER A 142 -1.54 5.55 -10.04
CA SER A 142 -2.45 4.61 -10.72
C SER A 142 -1.98 4.20 -12.12
N ASP A 143 -1.19 5.06 -12.78
CA ASP A 143 -0.60 4.83 -14.10
C ASP A 143 0.89 5.24 -14.04
N PRO A 144 1.82 4.45 -14.60
CA PRO A 144 3.25 4.73 -14.54
C PRO A 144 3.67 6.07 -15.18
N SER A 145 2.87 6.58 -16.11
CA SER A 145 3.05 7.85 -16.82
C SER A 145 2.35 9.03 -16.14
N SER A 146 1.49 8.77 -15.16
CA SER A 146 0.77 9.82 -14.43
C SER A 146 1.68 10.59 -13.48
N GLN A 147 1.46 11.90 -13.42
CA GLN A 147 2.02 12.74 -12.38
C GLN A 147 1.13 12.67 -11.13
N PRO A 148 1.71 12.55 -9.92
CA PRO A 148 0.96 12.64 -8.69
C PRO A 148 0.31 14.03 -8.55
N SER A 149 -0.70 14.14 -7.70
CA SER A 149 -1.21 15.46 -7.31
C SER A 149 -0.21 16.16 -6.38
N GLN A 150 -0.25 17.49 -6.36
CA GLN A 150 0.58 18.30 -5.45
C GLN A 150 0.42 17.84 -3.99
N THR A 151 -0.80 17.49 -3.58
CA THR A 151 -1.06 17.00 -2.22
C THR A 151 -0.32 15.70 -1.91
N CYS A 152 -0.27 14.75 -2.85
CA CYS A 152 0.51 13.51 -2.67
C CYS A 152 2.01 13.77 -2.56
N GLU A 153 2.54 14.81 -3.21
CA GLU A 153 3.97 15.16 -3.14
C GLU A 153 4.36 15.88 -1.84
N THR A 154 3.40 16.53 -1.17
CA THR A 154 3.66 17.38 0.01
C THR A 154 3.36 16.73 1.36
N LEU A 155 2.65 15.60 1.38
CA LEU A 155 2.21 14.89 2.59
C LEU A 155 3.29 14.01 3.22
#